data_AF-A0A7K6Z7Q9-F1
#
_entry.id   AF-A0A7K6Z7Q9-F1
#
_cell.length_a   1.000
_cell.length_b   1.000
_cell.length_c   1.000
_cell.angle_alpha   90.00
_cell.angle_beta   90.00
_cell.angle_gamma   90.00
#
_symmetry.space_group_name_H-M   'P 1'
#
loop_
_entity.id
_entity.type
_entity.pdbx_description
1 polymer ?
#
loop_
_entity_poly.entity_id
_entity_poly.type
_entity_poly.pdbx_seq_one_letter_code
_entity_poly.pdbx_strand_id
1 'polypeptide(L)'
;QNVDVGLKPVWYGSRVLIEGADAETLTEGEVVTFINWGNIIITKLNRNSSGKIVSIDAKLNLDNKDFKKTTKITWLAESPCAPLIPTICVNYEHLITKPVLGKDEDFKQYINHNSKQEELMLGDPCLRELKKGDIIQLQRRGFFICDQPYETVSPYSCKDAPCILIYIPDGHTKEMPTSGSKEKTKAETAKKEASSAVKGKSAPLVADTSTPACTVSEGHLVLYNRVAAQGDIVRDLKAKKASKEDIDKAVKELLALKAEYKEKTGQEYKPGN
;
A
#
# COMPACT_ATOMS: atom_id res chain seq x y z
N GLN A 1 5.11 -13.83 -7.57
CA GLN A 1 3.75 -14.26 -7.20
C GLN A 1 3.93 -15.33 -6.14
N ASN A 2 3.36 -15.17 -4.96
CA ASN A 2 3.52 -16.14 -3.87
C ASN A 2 2.45 -17.23 -4.02
N VAL A 3 2.85 -18.39 -4.52
CA VAL A 3 1.95 -19.53 -4.79
C VAL A 3 1.38 -20.14 -3.51
N ASP A 4 2.04 -19.90 -2.37
CA ASP A 4 1.63 -20.45 -1.07
C ASP A 4 0.37 -19.77 -0.51
N VAL A 5 -0.02 -18.62 -1.06
CA VAL A 5 -1.19 -17.82 -0.62
C VAL A 5 -2.51 -18.41 -1.14
N GLY A 6 -2.45 -19.38 -2.07
CA GLY A 6 -3.62 -20.08 -2.59
C GLY A 6 -4.26 -19.43 -3.82
N LEU A 7 -5.42 -19.94 -4.19
CA LEU A 7 -6.18 -19.54 -5.37
C LEU A 7 -7.47 -18.83 -4.95
N LYS A 8 -7.88 -17.83 -5.73
CA LYS A 8 -9.16 -17.14 -5.56
C LYS A 8 -10.06 -17.40 -6.77
N PRO A 9 -11.37 -17.66 -6.59
CA PRO A 9 -12.30 -17.66 -7.71
C PRO A 9 -12.36 -16.27 -8.35
N VAL A 10 -12.40 -16.22 -9.69
CA VAL A 10 -12.54 -15.00 -10.48
C VAL A 10 -13.72 -15.17 -11.42
N TRP A 11 -14.61 -14.17 -11.44
CA TRP A 11 -15.79 -14.15 -12.28
C TRP A 11 -15.54 -13.28 -13.51
N TYR A 12 -15.88 -13.79 -14.69
CA TYR A 12 -15.80 -13.06 -15.95
C TYR A 12 -17.21 -12.87 -16.51
N GLY A 13 -17.44 -11.76 -17.19
CA GLY A 13 -18.76 -11.44 -17.76
C GLY A 13 -18.64 -10.43 -18.90
N SER A 14 -19.71 -10.30 -19.69
CA SER A 14 -19.79 -9.30 -20.77
C SER A 14 -19.91 -7.87 -20.24
N ARG A 15 -20.37 -7.71 -19.00
CA ARG A 15 -20.47 -6.43 -18.30
C ARG A 15 -19.59 -6.43 -17.06
N VAL A 16 -18.72 -5.45 -16.99
CA VAL A 16 -17.80 -5.24 -15.88
C VAL A 16 -17.79 -3.78 -15.47
N LEU A 17 -17.53 -3.55 -14.19
CA LEU A 17 -17.37 -2.22 -13.61
C LEU A 17 -15.89 -1.91 -13.48
N ILE A 18 -15.54 -0.68 -13.82
CA ILE A 18 -14.21 -0.11 -13.60
C ILE A 18 -14.37 1.21 -12.85
N GLU A 19 -13.28 1.69 -12.26
CA GLU A 19 -13.30 2.94 -11.52
C GLU A 19 -13.50 4.14 -12.45
N GLY A 20 -14.35 5.09 -12.05
CA GLY A 20 -14.69 6.24 -12.91
C GLY A 20 -13.48 7.11 -13.27
N ALA A 21 -12.55 7.29 -12.33
CA ALA A 21 -11.32 8.03 -12.58
C ALA A 21 -10.38 7.31 -13.57
N ASP A 22 -10.38 5.96 -13.59
CA ASP A 22 -9.66 5.22 -14.62
C ASP A 22 -10.33 5.40 -15.98
N ALA A 23 -11.66 5.27 -16.04
CA ALA A 23 -12.46 5.43 -17.25
C ALA A 23 -12.19 6.76 -17.96
N GLU A 24 -12.12 7.88 -17.23
CA GLU A 24 -11.87 9.21 -17.79
C GLU A 24 -10.47 9.36 -18.43
N THR A 25 -9.51 8.50 -18.10
CA THR A 25 -8.16 8.52 -18.70
C THR A 25 -8.04 7.71 -20.00
N LEU A 26 -9.06 6.91 -20.32
CA LEU A 26 -9.05 6.01 -21.47
C LEU A 26 -9.38 6.75 -22.76
N THR A 27 -8.86 6.22 -23.87
CA THR A 27 -9.10 6.73 -25.22
C THR A 27 -9.57 5.63 -26.16
N GLU A 28 -10.38 5.97 -27.17
CA GLU A 28 -10.83 5.01 -28.17
C GLU A 28 -9.64 4.47 -28.97
N GLY A 29 -9.62 3.17 -29.23
CA GLY A 29 -8.50 2.45 -29.84
C GLY A 29 -7.38 2.05 -28.88
N GLU A 30 -7.42 2.49 -27.62
CA GLU A 30 -6.40 2.16 -26.61
C GLU A 30 -6.49 0.69 -26.18
N VAL A 31 -5.32 0.05 -26.00
CA VAL A 31 -5.21 -1.27 -25.38
C VAL A 31 -4.96 -1.10 -23.88
N VAL A 32 -5.88 -1.61 -23.07
CA VAL A 32 -5.85 -1.52 -21.62
C VAL A 32 -5.75 -2.92 -21.04
N THR A 33 -4.89 -3.12 -20.05
CA THR A 33 -4.76 -4.40 -19.34
C THR A 33 -5.67 -4.43 -18.13
N PHE A 34 -6.62 -5.35 -18.15
CA PHE A 34 -7.46 -5.68 -17.00
C PHE A 34 -6.70 -6.68 -16.14
N ILE A 35 -6.34 -6.29 -14.92
CA ILE A 35 -5.45 -7.08 -14.05
C ILE A 35 -6.05 -8.48 -13.84
N ASN A 36 -5.23 -9.52 -14.00
CA ASN A 36 -5.63 -10.94 -13.93
C ASN A 36 -6.69 -11.39 -14.95
N TRP A 37 -6.98 -10.60 -15.98
CA TRP A 37 -7.83 -11.00 -17.10
C TRP A 37 -7.06 -11.01 -18.42
N GLY A 38 -6.48 -9.87 -18.80
CA GLY A 38 -5.77 -9.73 -20.07
C GLY A 38 -5.99 -8.37 -20.72
N ASN A 39 -5.55 -8.28 -21.98
CA ASN A 39 -5.66 -7.05 -22.76
C ASN A 39 -7.05 -6.91 -23.39
N ILE A 40 -7.59 -5.70 -23.32
CA ILE A 40 -8.89 -5.31 -23.87
C ILE A 40 -8.69 -4.03 -24.67
N ILE A 41 -9.24 -3.98 -25.88
CA ILE A 41 -9.23 -2.80 -26.75
C ILE A 41 -10.49 -1.99 -26.47
N ILE A 42 -10.34 -0.72 -26.15
CA ILE A 42 -11.46 0.22 -26.01
C ILE A 42 -11.96 0.59 -27.41
N THR A 43 -13.22 0.30 -27.72
CA THR A 43 -13.78 0.56 -29.04
C THR A 43 -14.62 1.82 -29.10
N LYS A 44 -15.28 2.19 -27.99
CA LYS A 44 -16.14 3.38 -27.94
C LYS A 44 -16.30 3.91 -26.52
N LEU A 45 -16.26 5.23 -26.36
CA LEU A 45 -16.52 5.92 -25.10
C LEU A 45 -17.87 6.64 -25.18
N ASN A 46 -18.86 6.18 -24.44
CA ASN A 46 -20.19 6.81 -24.42
C ASN A 46 -20.24 7.82 -23.26
N ARG A 47 -20.43 9.11 -23.59
CA ARG A 47 -20.53 10.23 -22.64
C ARG A 47 -21.95 10.79 -22.57
N ASN A 48 -22.34 11.30 -21.41
CA ASN A 48 -23.62 12.00 -21.25
C ASN A 48 -23.55 13.48 -21.72
N SER A 49 -24.65 14.22 -21.57
CA SER A 49 -24.74 15.65 -21.90
C SER A 49 -23.79 16.55 -21.10
N SER A 50 -23.32 16.10 -19.93
CA SER A 50 -22.33 16.82 -19.11
C SER A 50 -20.88 16.45 -19.44
N GLY A 51 -20.65 15.62 -20.46
CA GLY A 51 -19.31 15.17 -20.87
C GLY A 51 -18.70 14.05 -20.02
N LYS A 52 -19.43 13.51 -19.03
CA LYS A 52 -18.97 12.41 -18.17
C LYS A 52 -19.17 11.06 -18.85
N ILE A 53 -18.20 10.16 -18.73
CA ILE A 53 -18.33 8.79 -19.27
C ILE A 53 -19.42 8.03 -18.50
N VAL A 54 -20.35 7.42 -19.23
CA VAL A 54 -21.43 6.58 -18.67
C VAL A 54 -21.24 5.10 -18.99
N SER A 55 -20.67 4.77 -20.15
CA SER A 55 -20.33 3.40 -20.51
C SER A 55 -19.19 3.37 -21.52
N ILE A 56 -18.51 2.22 -21.58
CA ILE A 56 -17.41 1.98 -22.50
C ILE A 56 -17.68 0.66 -23.21
N ASP A 57 -17.68 0.69 -24.54
CA ASP A 57 -17.71 -0.51 -25.35
C ASP A 57 -16.28 -0.94 -25.62
N ALA A 58 -16.00 -2.23 -25.44
CA ALA A 58 -14.65 -2.77 -25.54
C ALA A 58 -14.65 -4.21 -26.08
N LYS A 59 -13.53 -4.63 -26.65
CA LYS A 59 -13.34 -5.97 -27.21
C LYS A 59 -12.13 -6.66 -26.61
N LEU A 60 -12.28 -7.93 -26.25
CA LEU A 60 -11.19 -8.76 -25.77
C LEU A 60 -10.07 -8.85 -26.82
N ASN A 61 -8.83 -8.70 -26.38
CA ASN A 61 -7.61 -8.83 -27.18
C ASN A 61 -6.60 -9.72 -26.45
N LEU A 62 -7.04 -10.93 -26.08
CA LEU A 62 -6.28 -11.83 -25.19
C LEU A 62 -5.03 -12.43 -25.86
N ASP A 63 -5.00 -12.48 -27.20
CA ASP A 63 -3.83 -12.95 -27.95
C ASP A 63 -2.65 -11.98 -27.82
N ASN A 64 -2.94 -10.70 -27.60
CA ASN A 64 -1.91 -9.71 -27.33
C ASN A 64 -1.40 -9.84 -25.89
N LYS A 65 -0.19 -10.36 -25.74
CA LYS A 65 0.51 -10.53 -24.45
C LYS A 65 1.48 -9.38 -24.11
N ASP A 66 1.42 -8.25 -24.82
CA ASP A 66 2.18 -7.05 -24.43
C ASP A 66 1.45 -6.31 -23.31
N PHE A 67 1.96 -6.44 -22.09
CA PHE A 67 1.44 -5.80 -20.88
C PHE A 67 2.36 -4.69 -20.34
N LYS A 68 3.43 -4.34 -21.07
CA LYS A 68 4.49 -3.45 -20.54
C LYS A 68 4.15 -1.97 -20.73
N LYS A 69 3.43 -1.65 -21.81
CA LYS A 69 3.10 -0.28 -22.23
C LYS A 69 1.63 0.06 -22.08
N THR A 70 0.85 -0.88 -21.56
CA THR A 70 -0.58 -0.77 -21.42
C THR A 70 -0.93 -0.25 -20.05
N THR A 71 -1.90 0.64 -20.02
CA THR A 71 -2.56 1.09 -18.80
C THR A 71 -3.16 -0.12 -18.06
N LYS A 72 -2.87 -0.28 -16.76
CA LYS A 72 -3.37 -1.42 -15.96
C LYS A 72 -4.49 -1.00 -15.02
N ILE A 73 -5.65 -1.63 -15.13
CA ILE A 73 -6.83 -1.30 -14.31
C ILE A 73 -7.43 -2.48 -13.59
N THR A 74 -8.06 -2.20 -12.44
CA THR A 74 -8.90 -3.14 -11.72
C THR A 74 -10.32 -3.12 -12.28
N TRP A 75 -11.04 -4.21 -12.06
CA TRP A 75 -12.37 -4.42 -12.61
C TRP A 75 -13.16 -5.39 -11.72
N LEU A 76 -14.49 -5.33 -11.82
CA LEU A 76 -15.41 -6.24 -11.14
C LEU A 76 -16.46 -6.74 -12.15
N ALA A 77 -16.66 -8.04 -12.25
CA ALA A 77 -17.74 -8.57 -13.09
C ALA A 77 -19.10 -8.37 -12.44
N GLU A 78 -20.06 -7.93 -13.24
CA GLU A 78 -21.46 -7.96 -12.84
C GLU A 78 -22.04 -9.34 -13.19
N SER A 79 -22.44 -10.11 -12.19
CA SER A 79 -23.01 -11.44 -12.38
C SER A 79 -24.08 -11.73 -11.32
N PRO A 80 -25.28 -12.22 -11.70
CA PRO A 80 -26.30 -12.65 -10.74
C PRO A 80 -25.83 -13.78 -9.83
N CYS A 81 -24.92 -14.63 -10.30
CA CYS A 81 -24.39 -15.76 -9.51
C CYS A 81 -23.33 -15.32 -8.49
N ALA A 82 -22.81 -14.09 -8.61
CA ALA A 82 -21.72 -13.58 -7.81
C ALA A 82 -21.96 -12.08 -7.55
N PRO A 83 -22.95 -11.74 -6.69
CA PRO A 83 -23.30 -10.35 -6.44
C PRO A 83 -22.14 -9.62 -5.77
N LEU A 84 -21.96 -8.36 -6.16
CA LEU A 84 -20.97 -7.47 -5.56
C LEU A 84 -21.32 -7.20 -4.10
N ILE A 85 -20.28 -7.07 -3.26
CA ILE A 85 -20.44 -6.91 -1.83
C ILE A 85 -20.37 -5.42 -1.46
N PRO A 86 -21.41 -4.84 -0.85
CA PRO A 86 -21.31 -3.49 -0.32
C PRO A 86 -20.15 -3.39 0.67
N THR A 87 -19.20 -2.50 0.40
CA THR A 87 -17.95 -2.41 1.14
C THR A 87 -17.66 -0.94 1.45
N ILE A 88 -17.17 -0.68 2.67
CA ILE A 88 -16.75 0.64 3.11
C ILE A 88 -15.25 0.55 3.41
N CYS A 89 -14.46 1.33 2.69
CA CYS A 89 -13.05 1.51 3.01
C CYS A 89 -12.89 2.74 3.92
N VAL A 90 -12.27 2.53 5.07
CA VAL A 90 -11.99 3.57 6.06
C VAL A 90 -10.50 3.88 5.99
N ASN A 91 -10.17 5.15 5.72
CA ASN A 91 -8.82 5.67 5.84
C ASN A 91 -8.73 6.59 7.07
N TYR A 92 -7.72 6.36 7.90
CA TYR A 92 -7.42 7.19 9.05
C TYR A 92 -6.18 8.04 8.79
N GLU A 93 -6.34 9.34 8.97
CA GLU A 93 -5.27 10.33 8.88
C GLU A 93 -4.76 10.72 10.28
N HIS A 94 -3.72 11.55 10.33
CA HIS A 94 -3.19 12.06 11.59
C HIS A 94 -4.25 12.81 12.40
N LEU A 95 -4.36 12.49 13.70
CA LEU A 95 -5.26 13.17 14.64
C LEU A 95 -4.88 14.64 14.89
N ILE A 96 -3.59 14.97 14.74
CA ILE A 96 -3.05 16.32 14.90
C ILE A 96 -2.43 16.74 13.58
N THR A 97 -2.81 17.92 13.08
CA THR A 97 -2.35 18.45 11.79
C THR A 97 -0.91 18.95 11.82
N LYS A 98 -0.40 19.27 13.03
CA LYS A 98 0.97 19.75 13.24
C LYS A 98 1.89 18.64 13.78
N PRO A 99 2.99 18.29 13.10
CA PRO A 99 3.87 17.20 13.52
C PRO A 99 4.56 17.42 14.88
N VAL A 100 4.87 18.67 15.22
CA VAL A 100 5.54 19.05 16.48
C VAL A 100 4.87 20.30 17.01
N LEU A 101 4.34 20.21 18.24
CA LEU A 101 3.75 21.34 18.96
C LEU A 101 4.81 22.08 19.78
N GLY A 102 4.71 23.41 19.83
CA GLY A 102 5.48 24.26 20.72
C GLY A 102 5.01 24.13 22.18
N LYS A 103 5.86 24.53 23.14
CA LYS A 103 5.56 24.42 24.58
C LYS A 103 4.34 25.23 25.01
N ASP A 104 4.04 26.32 24.30
CA ASP A 104 2.96 27.26 24.63
C ASP A 104 1.74 27.12 23.68
N GLU A 105 1.72 26.08 22.83
CA GLU A 105 0.65 25.85 21.86
C GLU A 105 -0.44 24.92 22.42
N ASP A 106 -1.71 25.28 22.27
CA ASP A 106 -2.84 24.41 22.62
C ASP A 106 -3.12 23.42 21.48
N PHE A 107 -2.92 22.13 21.75
CA PHE A 107 -3.15 21.05 20.78
C PHE A 107 -4.57 21.04 20.21
N LYS A 108 -5.56 21.58 20.93
CA LYS A 108 -6.95 21.65 20.48
C LYS A 108 -7.11 22.43 19.19
N GLN A 109 -6.24 23.40 18.93
CA GLN A 109 -6.24 24.20 17.70
C GLN A 109 -5.75 23.42 16.49
N TYR A 110 -5.08 22.28 16.71
CA TYR A 110 -4.47 21.45 15.68
C TYR A 110 -5.17 20.10 15.53
N ILE A 111 -6.35 19.90 16.12
CA ILE A 111 -7.14 18.69 15.96
C ILE A 111 -7.57 18.56 14.50
N ASN A 112 -7.30 17.41 13.89
CA ASN A 112 -7.79 17.08 12.57
C ASN A 112 -9.22 16.53 12.65
N HIS A 113 -10.18 17.40 12.34
CA HIS A 113 -11.60 17.03 12.26
C HIS A 113 -11.96 16.16 11.05
N ASN A 114 -11.03 15.98 10.11
CA ASN A 114 -11.19 15.16 8.93
C ASN A 114 -10.29 13.91 8.97
N SER A 115 -9.94 13.45 10.18
CA SER A 115 -9.00 12.34 10.42
C SER A 115 -9.55 10.96 10.08
N LYS A 116 -10.82 10.86 9.69
CA LYS A 116 -11.45 9.62 9.22
C LYS A 116 -12.19 9.90 7.91
N GLN A 117 -11.77 9.24 6.85
CA GLN A 117 -12.46 9.22 5.56
C GLN A 117 -13.11 7.87 5.34
N GLU A 118 -14.35 7.87 4.86
CA GLU A 118 -15.07 6.67 4.47
C GLU A 118 -15.38 6.72 2.97
N GLU A 119 -14.96 5.69 2.24
CA GLU A 119 -15.24 5.52 0.83
C GLU A 119 -16.20 4.35 0.63
N LEU A 120 -17.39 4.64 0.11
CA LEU A 120 -18.37 3.62 -0.27
C LEU A 120 -17.95 2.99 -1.59
N MET A 121 -17.84 1.67 -1.62
CA MET A 121 -17.40 0.93 -2.79
C MET A 121 -18.19 -0.37 -2.98
N LEU A 122 -18.09 -0.90 -4.19
CA LEU A 122 -18.52 -2.26 -4.50
C LEU A 122 -17.30 -3.17 -4.42
N GLY A 123 -17.46 -4.26 -3.68
CA GLY A 123 -16.45 -5.26 -3.44
C GLY A 123 -16.64 -6.50 -4.29
N ASP A 124 -15.53 -7.21 -4.50
CA ASP A 124 -15.56 -8.52 -5.13
C ASP A 124 -16.36 -9.53 -4.27
N PRO A 125 -17.07 -10.50 -4.88
CA PRO A 125 -17.84 -11.52 -4.17
C PRO A 125 -17.06 -12.27 -3.07
N CYS A 126 -15.74 -12.40 -3.22
CA CYS A 126 -14.89 -13.06 -2.23
C CYS A 126 -14.81 -12.31 -0.90
N LEU A 127 -15.14 -11.01 -0.86
CA LEU A 127 -15.16 -10.25 0.39
C LEU A 127 -16.21 -10.77 1.38
N ARG A 128 -17.21 -11.52 0.91
CA ARG A 128 -18.22 -12.17 1.76
C ARG A 128 -17.61 -13.13 2.77
N GLU A 129 -16.52 -13.80 2.40
CA GLU A 129 -15.91 -14.85 3.23
C GLU A 129 -14.90 -14.30 4.23
N LEU A 130 -14.67 -12.98 4.24
CA LEU A 130 -13.73 -12.34 5.15
C LEU A 130 -14.22 -12.37 6.59
N LYS A 131 -13.27 -12.59 7.49
CA LYS A 131 -13.49 -12.55 8.94
C LYS A 131 -12.82 -11.31 9.51
N LYS A 132 -13.33 -10.86 10.66
CA LYS A 132 -12.71 -9.77 11.41
C LYS A 132 -11.25 -10.11 11.70
N GLY A 133 -10.35 -9.19 11.40
CA GLY A 133 -8.90 -9.35 11.55
C GLY A 133 -8.18 -9.86 10.30
N ASP A 134 -8.91 -10.35 9.28
CA ASP A 134 -8.27 -10.76 8.03
C ASP A 134 -7.62 -9.56 7.33
N ILE A 135 -6.38 -9.74 6.90
CA ILE A 135 -5.63 -8.73 6.14
C ILE A 135 -5.64 -9.14 4.67
N ILE A 136 -6.13 -8.23 3.83
CA ILE A 136 -6.21 -8.42 2.39
C ILE A 136 -5.53 -7.29 1.63
N GLN A 137 -5.16 -7.54 0.39
CA GLN A 137 -4.71 -6.52 -0.52
C GLN A 137 -5.79 -6.25 -1.57
N LEU A 138 -6.34 -5.04 -1.57
CA LEU A 138 -7.12 -4.55 -2.69
C LEU A 138 -6.15 -4.03 -3.75
N GLN A 139 -6.18 -4.65 -4.93
CA GLN A 139 -5.26 -4.31 -6.01
C GLN A 139 -5.36 -2.83 -6.36
N ARG A 140 -4.21 -2.18 -6.55
CA ARG A 140 -4.06 -0.73 -6.76
C ARG A 140 -4.54 0.18 -5.62
N ARG A 141 -5.15 -0.33 -4.56
CA ARG A 141 -5.60 0.47 -3.40
C ARG A 141 -4.74 0.28 -2.15
N GLY A 142 -4.14 -0.89 -1.97
CA GLY A 142 -3.22 -1.18 -0.86
C GLY A 142 -3.71 -2.30 0.06
N PHE A 143 -3.20 -2.33 1.29
CA PHE A 143 -3.55 -3.35 2.28
C PHE A 143 -4.65 -2.85 3.20
N PHE A 144 -5.55 -3.74 3.56
CA PHE A 144 -6.69 -3.46 4.41
C PHE A 144 -6.88 -4.59 5.42
N ILE A 145 -7.31 -4.25 6.63
CA ILE A 145 -7.78 -5.20 7.63
C ILE A 145 -9.31 -5.16 7.70
N CYS A 146 -9.95 -6.32 7.75
CA CYS A 146 -11.38 -6.41 7.95
C CYS A 146 -11.73 -6.08 9.41
N ASP A 147 -12.41 -4.96 9.64
CA ASP A 147 -12.92 -4.60 10.97
C ASP A 147 -14.33 -5.17 11.19
N GLN A 148 -15.15 -5.17 10.14
CA GLN A 148 -16.48 -5.76 10.15
C GLN A 148 -16.69 -6.64 8.90
N PRO A 149 -16.94 -7.94 9.07
CA PRO A 149 -17.37 -8.82 7.98
C PRO A 149 -18.67 -8.33 7.33
N TYR A 150 -18.89 -8.74 6.09
CA TYR A 150 -20.21 -8.59 5.48
C TYR A 150 -21.23 -9.48 6.20
N GLU A 151 -22.38 -8.93 6.54
CA GLU A 151 -23.51 -9.70 7.05
C GLU A 151 -24.70 -9.54 6.12
N THR A 152 -25.31 -10.68 5.77
CA THR A 152 -26.57 -10.68 5.01
C THR A 152 -27.67 -10.00 5.82
N VAL A 153 -28.76 -9.63 5.13
CA VAL A 153 -29.92 -8.95 5.72
C VAL A 153 -30.30 -9.54 7.08
N SER A 154 -30.15 -8.73 8.12
CA SER A 154 -30.51 -9.16 9.47
C SER A 154 -32.04 -9.19 9.63
N PRO A 155 -32.61 -10.23 10.26
CA PRO A 155 -34.04 -10.30 10.56
C PRO A 155 -34.55 -9.15 11.45
N TYR A 156 -33.65 -8.47 12.16
CA TYR A 156 -33.99 -7.39 13.09
C TYR A 156 -33.91 -6.00 12.45
N SER A 157 -32.91 -5.75 11.61
CA SER A 157 -32.69 -4.44 10.99
C SER A 157 -33.28 -4.34 9.58
N CYS A 158 -33.62 -5.49 8.96
CA CYS A 158 -34.03 -5.59 7.56
C CYS A 158 -33.03 -4.93 6.58
N LYS A 159 -31.76 -4.85 6.96
CA LYS A 159 -30.66 -4.29 6.17
C LYS A 159 -29.47 -5.22 6.22
N ASP A 160 -28.72 -5.29 5.12
CA ASP A 160 -27.40 -5.90 5.09
C ASP A 160 -26.38 -5.00 5.80
N ALA A 161 -25.37 -5.62 6.42
CA ALA A 161 -24.25 -4.90 7.00
C ALA A 161 -23.08 -4.96 6.00
N PRO A 162 -22.56 -3.80 5.54
CA PRO A 162 -21.46 -3.79 4.59
C PRO A 162 -20.18 -4.35 5.22
N CYS A 163 -19.28 -4.85 4.37
CA CYS A 163 -17.93 -5.17 4.80
C CYS A 163 -17.17 -3.86 5.10
N ILE A 164 -16.63 -3.70 6.31
CA ILE A 164 -15.82 -2.54 6.68
C ILE A 164 -14.35 -2.94 6.69
N LEU A 165 -13.57 -2.24 5.86
CA LEU A 165 -12.15 -2.44 5.66
C LEU A 165 -11.39 -1.20 6.13
N ILE A 166 -10.44 -1.37 7.04
CA ILE A 166 -9.56 -0.28 7.49
C ILE A 166 -8.26 -0.34 6.70
N TYR A 167 -7.88 0.76 6.06
CA TYR A 167 -6.61 0.88 5.35
C TYR A 167 -5.44 0.71 6.33
N ILE A 168 -4.47 -0.13 5.96
CA ILE A 168 -3.22 -0.33 6.69
C ILE A 168 -2.16 0.53 6.00
N PRO A 169 -1.65 1.59 6.67
CA PRO A 169 -0.59 2.41 6.11
C PRO A 169 0.66 1.57 5.82
N ASP A 170 1.19 1.70 4.62
CA ASP A 170 2.38 0.97 4.16
C ASP A 170 3.69 1.76 4.41
N GLY A 171 3.59 2.91 5.07
CA GLY A 171 4.71 3.80 5.38
C GLY A 171 5.21 4.64 4.19
N HIS A 172 4.59 4.57 3.02
CA HIS A 172 4.96 5.43 1.90
C HIS A 172 4.40 6.84 2.10
N THR A 173 5.26 7.84 1.97
CA THR A 173 4.91 9.27 2.14
C THR A 173 4.29 9.91 0.90
N LYS A 174 4.08 9.13 -0.17
CA LYS A 174 3.41 9.58 -1.39
C LYS A 174 2.16 8.75 -1.57
N GLU A 175 1.02 9.43 -1.76
CA GLU A 175 -0.21 8.76 -2.13
C GLU A 175 -0.01 7.91 -3.39
N MET A 176 -0.30 6.62 -3.24
CA MET A 176 -0.41 5.72 -4.36
C MET A 176 -1.67 6.12 -5.15
N PRO A 177 -1.59 6.23 -6.49
CA PRO A 177 -2.77 6.51 -7.27
C PRO A 177 -3.69 5.29 -7.19
N THR A 178 -4.68 5.39 -6.31
CA THR A 178 -5.79 4.43 -6.19
C THR A 178 -6.48 4.29 -7.56
N SER A 179 -6.59 5.41 -8.29
CA SER A 179 -7.39 5.57 -9.50
C SER A 179 -6.80 6.67 -10.40
N GLY A 180 -6.99 6.59 -11.71
CA GLY A 180 -6.43 7.54 -12.68
C GLY A 180 -4.98 7.19 -13.04
N SER A 181 -4.76 6.80 -14.29
CA SER A 181 -3.45 6.31 -14.74
C SER A 181 -2.44 7.44 -14.94
N LYS A 182 -1.34 7.42 -14.19
CA LYS A 182 -0.25 8.43 -14.20
C LYS A 182 0.50 8.57 -15.53
N GLU A 183 0.27 7.72 -16.53
CA GLU A 183 1.06 7.76 -17.78
C GLU A 183 0.77 8.98 -18.67
N LYS A 184 -0.44 9.55 -18.64
CA LYS A 184 -0.80 10.69 -19.52
C LYS A 184 -0.60 12.07 -18.89
N THR A 185 -0.54 12.21 -17.55
CA THR A 185 -0.45 13.53 -16.88
C THR A 185 0.99 14.08 -16.79
N LYS A 186 2.01 13.33 -17.24
CA LYS A 186 3.41 13.74 -17.14
C LYS A 186 3.82 14.88 -18.08
N ALA A 187 2.94 15.33 -18.98
CA ALA A 187 3.28 16.25 -20.07
C ALA A 187 2.98 17.75 -19.82
N GLU A 188 2.12 18.13 -18.85
CA GLU A 188 1.67 19.53 -18.73
C GLU A 188 2.15 20.30 -17.48
N THR A 189 2.79 19.66 -16.51
CA THR A 189 3.27 20.35 -15.29
C THR A 189 4.70 20.89 -15.40
N ALA A 190 5.34 20.78 -16.57
CA ALA A 190 6.77 21.07 -16.74
C ALA A 190 7.12 22.56 -17.01
N LYS A 191 6.22 23.53 -16.79
CA LYS A 191 6.49 24.94 -17.16
C LYS A 191 6.22 26.04 -16.14
N LYS A 192 6.00 25.73 -14.86
CA LYS A 192 6.14 26.74 -13.79
C LYS A 192 6.97 26.17 -12.66
N GLU A 193 7.85 27.02 -12.14
CA GLU A 193 8.77 26.80 -11.01
C GLU A 193 10.16 26.26 -11.36
N ALA A 194 10.86 27.02 -12.20
CA ALA A 194 12.30 27.14 -12.12
C ALA A 194 12.66 28.44 -11.39
N SER A 195 12.78 28.40 -10.05
CA SER A 195 13.69 29.26 -9.26
C SER A 195 13.54 29.01 -7.75
N SER A 196 14.32 28.09 -7.21
CA SER A 196 15.17 28.28 -6.01
C SER A 196 15.70 26.93 -5.50
N ALA A 197 17.02 26.81 -5.44
CA ALA A 197 17.78 25.73 -4.81
C ALA A 197 17.58 25.78 -3.27
N VAL A 198 17.76 24.74 -2.44
CA VAL A 198 18.93 23.88 -2.21
C VAL A 198 18.52 22.62 -1.41
N LYS A 199 19.27 21.53 -1.60
CA LYS A 199 19.19 20.18 -1.00
C LYS A 199 19.26 20.11 0.54
N GLY A 200 18.54 19.15 1.13
CA GLY A 200 18.85 18.56 2.45
C GLY A 200 17.92 17.41 2.84
N LYS A 201 18.44 16.17 2.89
CA LYS A 201 17.79 14.91 3.28
C LYS A 201 17.31 14.90 4.74
N SER A 202 16.23 14.17 5.05
CA SER A 202 16.20 13.08 6.05
C SER A 202 14.87 12.32 6.03
N ALA A 203 14.97 11.02 6.26
CA ALA A 203 13.92 10.00 6.17
C ALA A 203 13.53 9.47 7.56
N PRO A 204 12.42 8.71 7.67
CA PRO A 204 11.72 8.32 8.90
C PRO A 204 11.89 6.82 9.25
N LEU A 205 11.55 6.45 10.50
CA LEU A 205 11.40 5.09 11.05
C LEU A 205 10.61 5.20 12.38
N VAL A 206 9.77 4.28 12.87
CA VAL A 206 9.47 2.87 12.58
C VAL A 206 8.13 2.48 13.23
N ALA A 207 7.49 1.46 12.67
CA ALA A 207 6.51 0.58 13.32
C ALA A 207 7.20 -0.63 13.97
N ASP A 208 6.48 -1.26 14.90
CA ASP A 208 6.90 -2.42 15.70
C ASP A 208 6.06 -3.68 15.36
N THR A 209 6.79 -4.79 15.20
CA THR A 209 6.57 -6.26 15.40
C THR A 209 5.16 -6.90 15.38
N SER A 210 4.95 -8.18 14.95
CA SER A 210 5.53 -9.39 15.57
C SER A 210 5.36 -10.75 14.82
N THR A 211 6.45 -11.56 14.83
CA THR A 211 6.66 -13.04 15.07
C THR A 211 5.97 -14.16 14.23
N PRO A 212 6.58 -15.39 14.06
CA PRO A 212 7.02 -16.31 15.14
C PRO A 212 8.33 -17.11 14.95
N ALA A 213 8.65 -17.86 16.02
CA ALA A 213 9.91 -18.47 16.44
C ALA A 213 10.40 -19.74 15.69
N CYS A 214 11.70 -20.05 15.78
CA CYS A 214 12.23 -21.30 16.38
C CYS A 214 13.78 -21.36 16.45
N THR A 215 14.27 -21.88 17.58
CA THR A 215 15.58 -22.54 17.82
C THR A 215 16.87 -21.81 17.42
N VAL A 216 17.54 -21.14 18.36
CA VAL A 216 18.97 -20.84 18.19
C VAL A 216 19.75 -21.00 19.49
N SER A 217 20.81 -21.79 19.43
CA SER A 217 21.76 -22.09 20.50
C SER A 217 22.19 -20.84 21.27
N GLU A 218 22.42 -20.94 22.59
CA GLU A 218 22.84 -19.84 23.48
C GLU A 218 24.00 -18.98 22.89
N GLY A 219 24.92 -19.58 22.13
CA GLY A 219 26.02 -18.85 21.48
C GLY A 219 25.60 -17.85 20.40
N HIS A 220 24.47 -18.08 19.71
CA HIS A 220 23.98 -17.19 18.64
C HIS A 220 23.43 -15.88 19.21
N LEU A 221 22.61 -15.97 20.27
CA LEU A 221 22.03 -14.80 20.91
C LEU A 221 23.10 -13.92 21.56
N VAL A 222 24.12 -14.54 22.15
CA VAL A 222 25.26 -13.82 22.74
C VAL A 222 26.06 -13.07 21.68
N LEU A 223 26.34 -13.68 20.53
CA LEU A 223 27.03 -13.01 19.42
C LEU A 223 26.20 -11.88 18.83
N TYR A 224 24.89 -12.08 18.66
CA TYR A 224 23.97 -11.06 18.18
C TYR A 224 23.94 -9.82 19.08
N ASN A 225 23.76 -10.04 20.39
CA ASN A 225 23.72 -8.96 21.39
C ASN A 225 25.04 -8.18 21.43
N ARG A 226 26.18 -8.83 21.21
CA ARG A 226 27.50 -8.18 21.18
C ARG A 226 27.67 -7.29 19.96
N VAL A 227 27.17 -7.69 18.79
CA VAL A 227 27.17 -6.85 17.57
C VAL A 227 26.21 -5.65 17.76
N ALA A 228 25.05 -5.87 18.36
CA ALA A 228 24.08 -4.82 18.66
C ALA A 228 24.65 -3.76 19.60
N ALA A 229 25.22 -4.18 20.74
CA ALA A 229 25.83 -3.28 21.72
C ALA A 229 26.97 -2.44 21.12
N GLN A 230 27.83 -3.03 20.28
CA GLN A 230 28.89 -2.27 19.60
C GLN A 230 28.32 -1.26 18.58
N GLY A 231 27.23 -1.62 17.90
CA GLY A 231 26.52 -0.70 17.00
C GLY A 231 25.96 0.53 17.72
N ASP A 232 25.47 0.34 18.94
CA ASP A 232 24.97 1.42 19.80
C ASP A 232 26.11 2.34 20.28
N ILE A 233 27.26 1.78 20.64
CA ILE A 233 28.46 2.57 21.00
C ILE A 233 28.90 3.46 19.83
N VAL A 234 28.91 2.93 18.59
CA VAL A 234 29.25 3.73 17.40
C VAL A 234 28.22 4.84 17.16
N ARG A 235 26.94 4.58 17.41
CA ARG A 235 25.86 5.58 17.28
C ARG A 235 26.00 6.68 18.34
N ASP A 236 26.31 6.30 19.58
CA ASP A 236 26.52 7.22 20.69
C ASP A 236 27.78 8.08 20.51
N LEU A 237 28.89 7.50 20.06
CA LEU A 237 30.13 8.26 19.79
C LEU A 237 29.94 9.26 18.65
N LYS A 238 29.15 8.91 17.63
CA LYS A 238 28.76 9.84 16.56
C LYS A 238 27.82 10.94 17.06
N ALA A 239 26.87 10.61 17.92
CA ALA A 239 25.94 11.57 18.51
C ALA A 239 26.66 12.57 19.45
N LYS A 240 27.64 12.08 20.22
CA LYS A 240 28.46 12.87 21.15
C LYS A 240 29.60 13.64 20.48
N LYS A 241 29.74 13.55 19.14
CA LYS A 241 30.84 14.16 18.37
C LYS A 241 32.22 13.83 18.96
N ALA A 242 32.43 12.56 19.31
CA ALA A 242 33.72 12.06 19.79
C ALA A 242 34.81 12.23 18.73
N SER A 243 36.07 12.02 19.13
CA SER A 243 37.19 12.13 18.20
C SER A 243 37.05 11.14 17.04
N LYS A 244 37.54 11.54 15.85
CA LYS A 244 37.48 10.68 14.66
C LYS A 244 38.22 9.34 14.88
N GLU A 245 39.28 9.37 15.68
CA GLU A 245 40.07 8.19 16.05
C GLU A 245 39.26 7.20 16.89
N ASP A 246 38.46 7.68 17.84
CA ASP A 246 37.59 6.84 18.67
C ASP A 246 36.45 6.22 17.86
N ILE A 247 35.86 6.99 16.94
CA ILE A 247 34.80 6.51 16.03
C ILE A 247 35.37 5.43 15.09
N ASP A 248 36.54 5.66 14.49
CA ASP A 248 37.16 4.72 13.55
C ASP A 248 37.58 3.42 14.26
N LYS A 249 38.06 3.50 15.50
CA LYS A 249 38.35 2.32 16.34
C LYS A 249 37.09 1.50 16.62
N ALA A 250 36.00 2.15 17.05
CA ALA A 250 34.74 1.47 17.35
C ALA A 250 34.09 0.86 16.09
N VAL A 251 34.21 1.52 14.93
CA VAL A 251 33.72 0.99 13.64
C VAL A 251 34.54 -0.23 13.20
N LYS A 252 35.86 -0.23 13.40
CA LYS A 252 36.71 -1.38 13.08
C LYS A 252 36.34 -2.61 13.92
N GLU A 253 36.05 -2.42 15.20
CA GLU A 253 35.56 -3.47 16.09
C GLU A 253 34.17 -3.97 15.66
N LEU A 254 33.26 -3.07 15.26
CA LEU A 254 31.93 -3.44 14.76
C LEU A 254 32.01 -4.31 13.48
N LEU A 255 32.94 -3.99 12.58
CA LEU A 255 33.16 -4.77 11.36
C LEU A 255 33.72 -6.17 11.68
N ALA A 256 34.63 -6.28 12.64
CA ALA A 256 35.16 -7.57 13.09
C ALA A 256 34.07 -8.45 13.72
N LEU A 257 33.23 -7.88 14.59
CA LEU A 257 32.12 -8.60 15.22
C LEU A 257 31.05 -9.05 14.21
N LYS A 258 30.77 -8.25 13.17
CA LYS A 258 29.89 -8.64 12.07
C LYS A 258 30.46 -9.78 11.23
N ALA A 259 31.79 -9.80 11.03
CA ALA A 259 32.45 -10.90 10.34
C ALA A 259 32.41 -12.19 11.17
N GLU A 260 32.68 -12.12 12.48
CA GLU A 260 32.59 -13.27 13.39
C GLU A 260 31.15 -13.82 13.46
N TYR A 261 30.15 -12.93 13.52
CA TYR A 261 28.75 -13.32 13.46
C TYR A 261 28.42 -14.07 12.15
N LYS A 262 28.87 -13.54 11.01
CA LYS A 262 28.66 -14.18 9.69
C LYS A 262 29.36 -15.53 9.58
N GLU A 263 30.58 -15.65 10.12
CA GLU A 263 31.35 -16.89 10.12
C GLU A 263 30.70 -17.98 10.98
N LYS A 264 30.22 -17.63 12.18
CA LYS A 264 29.67 -18.60 13.14
C LYS A 264 28.22 -18.98 12.88
N THR A 265 27.42 -18.07 12.32
CA THR A 265 25.97 -18.27 12.10
C THR A 265 25.63 -18.58 10.65
N GLY A 266 26.55 -18.30 9.71
CA GLY A 266 26.27 -18.34 8.28
C GLY A 266 25.33 -17.24 7.80
N GLN A 267 24.88 -16.34 8.68
CA GLN A 267 23.91 -15.29 8.37
C GLN A 267 24.55 -13.90 8.53
N GLU A 268 24.16 -12.96 7.67
CA GLU A 268 24.56 -11.56 7.84
C GLU A 268 23.78 -10.92 8.99
N TYR A 269 24.49 -10.15 9.83
CA TYR A 269 23.86 -9.42 10.92
C TYR A 269 22.85 -8.40 10.37
N LYS A 270 21.58 -8.59 10.73
CA LYS A 270 20.48 -7.65 10.48
C LYS A 270 20.07 -7.03 11.81
N PRO A 271 20.29 -5.72 12.04
CA PRO A 271 19.80 -5.08 13.25
C PRO A 271 18.27 -5.14 13.28
N GLY A 272 17.70 -5.69 14.36
CA GLY A 272 16.25 -5.76 14.59
C GLY A 272 15.61 -7.13 14.35
N ASN A 273 16.41 -8.20 14.24
CA ASN A 273 15.93 -9.60 14.24
C ASN A 273 16.02 -10.25 15.62
#